data_AF-A0A640QKM4-F1
#
_entry.id   AF-A0A640QKM4-F1
#
_cell.length_a   1.000
_cell.length_b   1.000
_cell.length_c   1.000
_cell.angle_alpha   90.00
_cell.angle_beta   90.00
_cell.angle_gamma   90.00
#
_symmetry.space_group_name_H-M   'P 1'
#
loop_
_entity.id
_entity.type
_entity.pdbx_description
1 polymer ?
#
loop_
_entity_poly.entity_id
_entity_poly.type
_entity_poly.pdbx_seq_one_letter_code
_entity_poly.pdbx_strand_id
1 'polypeptide(L)' 'MQITISNLAKEDLIDIWLYGHKVWGESLADRYLDDLYGAISSLSSSPFRYPEYKDENVAPFRLMPI' A
#
# COMPACT_ATOMS: atom_id res chain seq x y z
N MET A 1 -0.73 -14.69 7.80
CA MET A 1 0.66 -14.43 7.35
C MET A 1 1.17 -13.15 7.98
N GLN A 2 2.46 -13.03 8.29
CA GLN A 2 3.04 -11.77 8.75
C GLN A 2 3.29 -10.84 7.55
N ILE A 3 2.88 -9.57 7.64
CA ILE A 3 3.18 -8.56 6.63
C ILE A 3 4.56 -7.97 6.93
N THR A 4 5.39 -7.87 5.88
CA THR A 4 6.66 -7.15 5.93
C THR A 4 6.61 -6.06 4.86
N ILE A 5 6.89 -4.81 5.28
CA ILE A 5 6.94 -3.65 4.40
C ILE A 5 8.41 -3.34 4.11
N SER A 6 8.77 -3.24 2.82
CA SER A 6 10.13 -2.86 2.39
C SER A 6 10.44 -1.41 2.79
N ASN A 7 11.73 -1.03 2.81
CA ASN A 7 12.09 0.34 3.14
C ASN A 7 11.56 1.34 2.10
N LEU A 8 11.62 1.00 0.81
CA LEU A 8 11.02 1.81 -0.27
C LEU A 8 9.52 2.02 -0.05
N ALA A 9 8.77 0.97 0.28
CA ALA A 9 7.34 1.12 0.55
C ALA A 9 7.04 1.98 1.79
N LYS A 10 7.95 2.05 2.77
CA LYS A 10 7.80 2.98 3.90
C LYS A 10 8.03 4.43 3.47
N GLU A 11 9.02 4.67 2.61
CA GLU A 11 9.26 5.99 2.02
C GLU A 11 8.05 6.45 1.19
N ASP A 12 7.48 5.56 0.38
CA ASP A 12 6.25 5.83 -0.38
C ASP A 12 5.09 6.26 0.54
N LEU A 13 4.89 5.55 1.66
CA LEU A 13 3.84 5.90 2.63
C LEU A 13 4.07 7.27 3.29
N ILE A 14 5.33 7.63 3.55
CA ILE A 14 5.69 8.94 4.08
C ILE A 14 5.41 10.03 3.05
N ASP A 15 5.83 9.82 1.80
CA ASP A 15 5.64 10.78 0.72
C ASP A 15 4.16 11.00 0.41
N ILE A 16 3.35 9.93 0.41
CA ILE A 16 1.90 9.98 0.29
C ILE A 16 1.30 10.84 1.41
N TRP A 17 1.69 10.61 2.66
CA TRP A 17 1.17 11.39 3.79
C TRP A 17 1.59 12.85 3.71
N LEU A 18 2.85 13.15 3.40
CA LEU A 18 3.36 14.52 3.25
C LEU A 18 2.62 15.28 2.14
N TYR A 19 2.38 14.62 1.00
CA TYR A 19 1.59 15.19 -0.08
C TYR A 19 0.13 15.40 0.36
N GLY A 20 -0.49 14.40 0.97
CA GLY A 20 -1.86 14.49 1.47
C GLY A 20 -2.04 15.60 2.50
N HIS A 21 -1.09 15.75 3.42
CA HIS A 21 -1.09 16.82 4.42
C HIS A 21 -1.05 18.19 3.75
N LYS A 22 -0.19 18.36 2.75
CA LYS A 22 -0.06 19.62 1.99
C LYS A 22 -1.32 19.97 1.18
N VAL A 23 -2.01 18.97 0.63
CA VAL A 23 -3.11 19.19 -0.35
C VAL A 23 -4.49 19.14 0.30
N TRP A 24 -4.68 18.26 1.28
CA TRP A 24 -5.99 17.96 1.89
C TRP A 24 -6.03 18.29 3.40
N GLY A 25 -4.89 18.58 4.02
CA GLY A 25 -4.78 18.80 5.46
C GLY A 25 -4.58 17.50 6.24
N GLU A 26 -4.16 17.63 7.49
CA GLU A 26 -3.70 16.54 8.36
C GLU A 26 -4.73 15.43 8.53
N SER A 27 -5.97 15.77 8.92
CA SER A 27 -7.00 14.75 9.17
C SER A 27 -7.33 13.89 7.94
N LEU A 28 -7.24 14.45 6.73
CA LEU A 28 -7.49 13.70 5.50
C LEU A 28 -6.27 12.87 5.08
N ALA A 29 -5.05 13.37 5.34
CA ALA A 29 -3.83 12.60 5.13
C ALA A 29 -3.77 11.38 6.06
N ASP A 30 -4.11 11.57 7.33
CA ASP A 30 -4.20 10.49 8.33
C ASP A 30 -5.21 9.43 7.91
N ARG A 31 -6.44 9.85 7.57
CA ARG A 31 -7.47 8.92 7.12
C ARG A 31 -7.01 8.12 5.89
N TYR A 32 -6.38 8.78 4.93
CA TYR A 32 -5.91 8.09 3.73
C TYR A 32 -4.82 7.07 4.06
N LEU A 33 -3.91 7.40 4.97
CA LEU A 33 -2.87 6.49 5.42
C LEU A 33 -3.44 5.30 6.22
N ASP A 34 -4.46 5.53 7.07
CA ASP A 34 -5.17 4.48 7.79
C ASP A 34 -5.88 3.51 6.84
N ASP A 35 -6.52 4.02 5.77
CA ASP A 35 -7.17 3.20 4.75
C ASP A 35 -6.15 2.31 4.02
N LEU A 36 -4.97 2.84 3.71
CA LEU A 36 -3.86 2.07 3.12
C LEU A 36 -3.38 0.97 4.09
N TYR A 37 -3.17 1.29 5.36
CA TYR A 37 -2.78 0.29 6.37
C TYR A 37 -3.86 -0.78 6.56
N GLY A 38 -5.14 -0.41 6.53
CA GLY A 38 -6.26 -1.34 6.58
C GLY A 38 -6.26 -2.29 5.38
N ALA A 39 -6.06 -1.77 4.17
CA ALA A 39 -5.96 -2.56 2.95
C ALA A 39 -4.78 -3.55 3.00
N ILE A 40 -3.58 -3.08 3.38
CA ILE A 40 -2.37 -3.89 3.52
C ILE A 40 -2.58 -4.98 4.59
N SER A 41 -3.14 -4.61 5.74
CA SER A 41 -3.40 -5.55 6.84
C SER A 41 -4.39 -6.64 6.43
N SER A 42 -5.37 -6.32 5.59
CA SER A 42 -6.35 -7.30 5.09
C SER A 42 -5.69 -8.44 4.27
N LEU A 43 -4.53 -8.19 3.66
CA LEU A 43 -3.77 -9.19 2.90
C LEU A 43 -3.17 -10.27 3.81
N SER A 44 -2.97 -9.99 5.10
CA SER A 44 -2.44 -10.97 6.06
C SER A 44 -3.33 -12.20 6.20
N SER A 45 -4.64 -12.01 6.03
CA SER A 45 -5.69 -13.04 6.08
C SER A 45 -5.98 -13.65 4.72
N SER A 46 -5.78 -12.90 3.62
CA SER A 46 -6.01 -13.36 2.25
C SER A 46 -4.86 -12.95 1.30
N PRO A 47 -3.68 -13.60 1.38
CA PRO A 47 -2.48 -13.19 0.64
C PRO A 47 -2.62 -13.26 -0.89
N PHE A 48 -3.51 -14.13 -1.38
CA PHE A 48 -3.76 -14.36 -2.81
C PHE A 48 -5.04 -13.68 -3.30
N ARG A 49 -5.55 -12.69 -2.55
CA ARG A 49 -6.81 -11.99 -2.86
C ARG A 49 -6.84 -11.40 -4.26
N TYR A 50 -5.69 -10.96 -4.78
CA TYR A 50 -5.58 -10.27 -6.05
C TYR A 50 -4.84 -11.10 -7.09
N PRO A 51 -5.15 -10.90 -8.39
CA PRO A 51 -4.51 -11.63 -9.48
C PRO A 51 -3.00 -11.40 -9.50
N GLU A 52 -2.28 -12.45 -9.87
CA GLU A 52 -0.85 -12.40 -10.10
C GLU A 52 -0.57 -12.01 -11.54
N TYR A 53 0.28 -11.00 -11.69
CA TYR A 53 0.79 -10.55 -12.97
C TYR A 53 2.16 -11.16 -13.19
N LYS A 54 2.37 -11.69 -14.39
CA LYS A 54 3.62 -12.27 -14.83
C LYS A 54 4.05 -11.53 -16.08
N ASP A 55 5.29 -11.07 -16.07
CA ASP A 55 5.95 -10.43 -17.19
C ASP A 55 7.36 -11.01 -17.29
N GLU A 56 7.92 -11.06 -18.49
CA GLU A 56 9.23 -11.67 -18.73
C GLU A 56 10.38 -10.89 -18.09
N ASN A 57 10.18 -9.60 -17.80
CA ASN A 57 11.23 -8.67 -17.35
C ASN A 57 11.13 -8.32 -15.86
N VAL A 58 10.07 -8.71 -15.16
CA VAL A 58 9.90 -8.41 -13.73
C VAL A 58 9.45 -9.63 -12.94
N ALA A 59 9.85 -9.66 -11.67
CA ALA A 59 9.40 -10.69 -10.75
C ALA A 59 7.86 -10.66 -10.62
N PRO A 60 7.20 -11.82 -10.43
CA PRO A 60 5.75 -11.87 -10.28
C PRO A 60 5.26 -10.94 -9.17
N PHE A 61 4.20 -10.18 -9.45
CA PHE A 61 3.63 -9.24 -8.49
C PHE A 61 2.10 -9.32 -8.52
N ARG A 62 1.46 -8.79 -7.46
CA ARG A 62 -0.01 -8.73 -7.33
C ARG A 62 -0.41 -7.28 -7.11
N LEU A 63 -1.47 -6.83 -7.77
CA LEU A 63 -1.97 -5.47 -7.63
C LEU A 63 -3.39 -5.48 -7.05
N MET A 64 -3.59 -4.65 -6.02
CA MET A 64 -4.93 -4.28 -5.58
C MET A 64 -5.53 -3.32 -6.62
N PRO A 65 -6.73 -3.60 -7.16
CA PRO A 65 -7.40 -2.65 -8.04
C PRO A 65 -7.82 -1.39 -7.27
N ILE A 66 -7.76 -0.24 -7.95
CA ILE A 66 -8.15 1.10 -7.46
C ILE A 66 -9.64 1.31 -7.69
#